data_AF-A0A7K6R179-F1
#
_entry.id   AF-A0A7K6R179-F1
#
_cell.length_a   1.000
_cell.length_b   1.000
_cell.length_c   1.000
_cell.angle_alpha   90.00
_cell.angle_beta   90.00
_cell.angle_gamma   90.00
#
_symmetry.space_group_name_H-M   'P 1'
#
loop_
_entity.id
_entity.type
_entity.pdbx_description
1 polymer ?
#
loop_
_entity_poly.entity_id
_entity_poly.type
_entity_poly.pdbx_seq_one_letter_code
_entity_poly.pdbx_strand_id
1 'polypeptide(L)'
;MTAVTAANVNFKWDPKSLEIRTLAVERLLEPLVTQVTTLVNTSNKGPSNKKRGRSKKAHVLAASVEQATENFLEKGDKIAKESQFLKEELVAAVEDVRKQGELMKSASGEFADDPCSSVKRGTMVRAARALLSAVTRLLILADMADVYKLLVQLKVVEDGILKLRNAGTEQDLGIQYKALKPEVDKLNIMAAKRQQELKDVGHRDQMAAARGILQKNVPILYTASQACLQHPDVAAYKANRDLIYKQLQQAVTGISNAAQAAASDEAAQQQGGGGELAYALNNFDKQIIVDPSTFSEERFRPSLEERLESIISGAALMADSSCTRDDRRERIVAECNAVRQALQDLLSEYMGNVSASCSAC
;
A
#
# COMPACT_ATOMS: atom_id res chain seq x y z
N MET A 1 -33.20 11.09 -0.64
CA MET A 1 -31.86 10.47 -0.66
C MET A 1 -31.04 11.18 -1.71
N THR A 2 -30.15 12.08 -1.32
CA THR A 2 -29.13 12.63 -2.22
C THR A 2 -28.14 11.52 -2.52
N ALA A 3 -28.02 11.12 -3.78
CA ALA A 3 -26.98 10.18 -4.19
C ALA A 3 -25.61 10.82 -3.92
N VAL A 4 -24.79 10.19 -3.08
CA VAL A 4 -23.40 10.61 -2.90
C VAL A 4 -22.68 10.30 -4.21
N THR A 5 -22.41 11.33 -5.01
CA THR A 5 -21.66 11.23 -6.26
C THR A 5 -20.16 11.34 -6.00
N ALA A 6 -19.35 10.79 -6.90
CA ALA A 6 -17.87 10.81 -6.82
C ALA A 6 -17.28 12.23 -6.64
N ALA A 7 -18.02 13.27 -7.02
CA ALA A 7 -17.61 14.68 -6.94
C ALA A 7 -17.30 15.19 -5.52
N ASN A 8 -17.79 14.51 -4.47
CA ASN A 8 -17.56 14.91 -3.07
C ASN A 8 -16.46 14.10 -2.36
N VAL A 9 -15.73 13.24 -3.07
CA VAL A 9 -14.67 12.42 -2.48
C VAL A 9 -13.31 13.09 -2.70
N ASN A 10 -12.62 13.43 -1.61
CA ASN A 10 -11.25 13.93 -1.67
C ASN A 10 -10.28 12.77 -1.91
N PHE A 11 -9.82 12.64 -3.14
CA PHE A 11 -8.93 11.56 -3.59
C PHE A 11 -7.54 12.11 -3.92
N LYS A 12 -6.51 11.57 -3.27
CA LYS A 12 -5.12 12.08 -3.30
C LYS A 12 -4.13 11.15 -4.01
N TRP A 13 -4.60 10.12 -4.70
CA TRP A 13 -3.72 9.17 -5.38
C TRP A 13 -3.42 9.62 -6.82
N ASP A 14 -2.15 9.87 -7.13
CA ASP A 14 -1.69 10.12 -8.50
C ASP A 14 -1.58 8.82 -9.33
N PRO A 15 -2.39 8.66 -10.41
CA PRO A 15 -2.33 7.50 -11.30
C PRO A 15 -1.00 7.38 -12.09
N LYS A 16 -0.17 8.43 -12.12
CA LYS A 16 1.11 8.42 -12.83
C LYS A 16 2.27 7.88 -11.99
N SER A 17 2.10 7.79 -10.67
CA SER A 17 3.16 7.36 -9.74
C SER A 17 3.57 5.89 -9.91
N LEU A 18 2.76 5.06 -10.61
CA LEU A 18 2.93 3.61 -10.77
C LEU A 18 3.26 2.87 -9.45
N GLU A 19 2.87 3.43 -8.31
CA GLU A 19 3.17 2.87 -7.00
C GLU A 19 2.25 1.68 -6.70
N ILE A 20 2.84 0.52 -6.44
CA ILE A 20 2.12 -0.70 -6.09
C ILE A 20 1.89 -0.72 -4.58
N ARG A 21 0.61 -0.58 -4.18
CA ARG A 21 0.21 -0.43 -2.77
C ARG A 21 -0.45 -1.68 -2.18
N THR A 22 -0.75 -2.68 -3.01
CA THR A 22 -1.42 -3.91 -2.59
C THR A 22 -0.63 -5.17 -2.88
N LEU A 23 -0.72 -6.11 -1.93
CA LEU A 23 -0.09 -7.43 -2.00
C LEU A 23 -0.60 -8.23 -3.20
N ALA A 24 -1.89 -8.17 -3.52
CA ALA A 24 -2.44 -8.83 -4.71
C ALA A 24 -1.77 -8.37 -6.02
N VAL A 25 -1.59 -7.05 -6.20
CA VAL A 25 -0.94 -6.50 -7.41
C VAL A 25 0.53 -6.89 -7.44
N GLU A 26 1.23 -6.80 -6.32
CA GLU A 26 2.63 -7.23 -6.20
C GLU A 26 2.82 -8.72 -6.55
N ARG A 27 2.03 -9.61 -5.94
CA ARG A 27 2.08 -11.06 -6.19
C ARG A 27 1.79 -11.43 -7.64
N LEU A 28 0.92 -10.67 -8.30
CA LEU A 28 0.58 -10.89 -9.71
C LEU A 28 1.72 -10.44 -10.64
N LEU A 29 2.36 -9.30 -10.32
CA LEU A 29 3.43 -8.72 -11.13
C LEU A 29 4.80 -9.37 -10.91
N GLU A 30 5.11 -9.83 -9.69
CA GLU A 30 6.40 -10.45 -9.32
C GLU A 30 6.88 -11.54 -10.31
N PRO A 31 6.07 -12.55 -10.70
CA PRO A 31 6.52 -13.55 -11.67
C PRO A 31 6.75 -12.95 -13.07
N LEU A 32 5.96 -11.94 -13.46
CA LEU A 32 6.09 -11.28 -14.77
C LEU A 32 7.37 -10.43 -14.83
N VAL A 33 7.64 -9.65 -13.78
CA VAL A 33 8.87 -8.86 -13.63
C VAL A 33 10.09 -9.78 -13.64
N THR A 34 10.05 -10.90 -12.92
CA THR A 34 11.15 -11.88 -12.87
C THR A 34 11.42 -12.48 -14.25
N GLN A 35 10.37 -12.86 -14.99
CA GLN A 35 10.50 -13.42 -16.33
C GLN A 35 11.08 -12.40 -17.33
N VAL A 36 10.55 -11.18 -17.35
CA VAL A 36 11.05 -10.10 -18.23
C VAL A 36 12.49 -9.74 -17.86
N THR A 37 12.81 -9.62 -16.58
CA THR A 37 14.17 -9.33 -16.08
C THR A 37 15.15 -10.44 -16.44
N THR A 38 14.73 -11.70 -16.38
CA THR A 38 15.55 -12.84 -16.81
C THR A 38 15.81 -12.80 -18.32
N LEU A 39 14.81 -12.48 -19.14
CA LEU A 39 14.97 -12.33 -20.59
C LEU A 39 15.97 -11.22 -20.96
N VAL A 40 15.96 -10.13 -20.19
CA VAL A 40 16.91 -9.01 -20.29
C VAL A 40 18.31 -9.44 -19.85
N ASN A 41 18.47 -10.00 -18.66
CA ASN A 41 19.80 -10.25 -18.10
C ASN A 41 20.53 -11.42 -18.77
N THR A 42 19.79 -12.35 -19.37
CA THR A 42 20.35 -13.42 -20.20
C THR A 42 20.73 -12.95 -21.61
N SER A 43 20.51 -11.69 -22.01
CA SER A 43 21.07 -11.14 -23.25
C SER A 43 22.53 -10.73 -23.09
N ASN A 44 22.96 -10.42 -21.86
CA ASN A 44 24.32 -9.96 -21.55
C ASN A 44 25.28 -11.11 -21.18
N LYS A 45 24.73 -12.27 -20.83
CA LYS A 45 25.49 -13.51 -20.59
C LYS A 45 25.37 -14.34 -21.87
N GLY A 46 26.48 -14.60 -22.55
CA GLY A 46 26.51 -15.38 -23.80
C GLY A 46 25.84 -16.76 -23.70
N PRO A 47 25.83 -17.54 -24.80
CA PRO A 47 25.10 -18.82 -24.85
C PRO A 47 25.44 -19.73 -23.67
N SER A 48 24.40 -20.21 -22.98
CA SER A 48 24.51 -21.03 -21.78
C SER A 48 25.22 -22.36 -22.04
N ASN A 49 26.17 -22.74 -21.16
CA ASN A 49 26.83 -24.06 -21.13
C ASN A 49 25.92 -25.20 -20.60
N LYS A 50 24.66 -24.93 -20.23
CA LYS A 50 23.71 -25.98 -19.81
C LYS A 50 23.34 -26.89 -20.98
N LYS A 51 23.16 -28.19 -20.70
CA LYS A 51 22.72 -29.21 -21.66
C LYS A 51 21.47 -28.72 -22.41
N ARG A 52 21.59 -28.60 -23.74
CA ARG A 52 20.49 -28.26 -24.65
C ARG A 52 19.48 -29.42 -24.71
N GLY A 53 18.19 -29.12 -24.83
CA GLY A 53 17.15 -30.12 -25.13
C GLY A 53 15.98 -30.29 -24.16
N ARG A 54 15.90 -29.51 -23.05
CA ARG A 54 14.74 -29.55 -22.12
C ARG A 54 13.77 -28.37 -22.22
N SER A 55 14.05 -27.38 -23.08
CA SER A 55 13.18 -26.21 -23.26
C SER A 55 11.98 -26.53 -24.16
N LYS A 56 10.82 -25.95 -23.86
CA LYS A 56 9.65 -25.98 -24.76
C LYS A 56 10.01 -25.37 -26.12
N LYS A 57 9.33 -25.80 -27.19
CA LYS A 57 9.52 -25.22 -28.53
C LYS A 57 9.15 -23.73 -28.50
N ALA A 58 9.91 -22.89 -29.21
CA ALA A 58 9.74 -21.42 -29.15
C ALA A 58 8.32 -20.97 -29.52
N HIS A 59 7.72 -21.56 -30.57
CA HIS A 59 6.34 -21.29 -30.96
C HIS A 59 5.31 -21.66 -29.88
N VAL A 60 5.56 -22.69 -29.07
CA VAL A 60 4.67 -23.06 -27.95
C VAL A 60 4.73 -21.99 -26.85
N LEU A 61 5.89 -21.38 -26.64
CA LEU A 61 6.04 -20.27 -25.69
C LEU A 61 5.36 -18.99 -26.20
N ALA A 62 5.55 -18.64 -27.48
CA ALA A 62 4.89 -17.50 -28.10
C ALA A 62 3.35 -17.62 -28.04
N ALA A 63 2.81 -18.78 -28.44
CA ALA A 63 1.38 -19.05 -28.34
C ALA A 63 0.84 -18.99 -26.90
N SER A 64 1.64 -19.46 -25.92
CA SER A 64 1.27 -19.36 -24.50
C SER A 64 1.22 -17.91 -24.00
N VAL A 65 2.10 -17.03 -24.48
CA VAL A 65 2.08 -15.60 -24.14
C VAL A 65 0.88 -14.91 -24.79
N GLU A 66 0.59 -15.23 -26.05
CA GLU A 66 -0.60 -14.74 -26.74
C GLU A 66 -1.88 -15.12 -25.99
N GLN A 67 -2.06 -16.41 -25.68
CA GLN A 67 -3.23 -16.90 -24.95
C GLN A 67 -3.35 -16.27 -23.55
N ALA A 68 -2.23 -16.08 -22.84
CA ALA A 68 -2.24 -15.42 -21.54
C ALA A 68 -2.66 -13.95 -21.64
N THR A 69 -2.23 -13.26 -22.70
CA THR A 69 -2.59 -11.86 -22.97
C THR A 69 -4.07 -11.73 -23.30
N GLU A 70 -4.60 -12.62 -24.14
CA GLU A 70 -6.04 -12.64 -24.49
C GLU A 70 -6.91 -12.89 -23.25
N ASN A 71 -6.60 -13.92 -22.46
CA ASN A 71 -7.31 -14.22 -21.22
C ASN A 71 -7.26 -13.04 -20.22
N PHE A 72 -6.17 -12.27 -20.21
CA PHE A 72 -6.05 -11.08 -19.38
C PHE A 72 -6.92 -9.93 -19.92
N LEU A 73 -6.96 -9.72 -21.24
CA LEU A 73 -7.81 -8.74 -21.89
C LEU A 73 -9.29 -8.99 -21.66
N GLU A 74 -9.76 -10.25 -21.77
CA GLU A 74 -11.16 -10.60 -21.50
C GLU A 74 -11.60 -10.18 -20.09
N LYS A 75 -10.72 -10.44 -19.10
CA LYS A 75 -10.96 -10.03 -17.71
C LYS A 75 -10.88 -8.51 -17.56
N GLY A 76 -9.91 -7.87 -18.20
CA GLY A 76 -9.75 -6.42 -18.24
C GLY A 76 -10.98 -5.71 -18.79
N ASP A 77 -11.50 -6.16 -19.93
CA ASP A 77 -12.71 -5.65 -20.57
C ASP A 77 -13.93 -5.79 -19.64
N LYS A 78 -14.07 -6.93 -18.96
CA LYS A 78 -15.14 -7.14 -18.00
C LYS A 78 -15.06 -6.15 -16.84
N ILE A 79 -13.87 -6.00 -16.24
CA ILE A 79 -13.62 -5.06 -15.14
C ILE A 79 -13.92 -3.62 -15.58
N ALA A 80 -13.41 -3.21 -16.75
CA ALA A 80 -13.63 -1.85 -17.27
C ALA A 80 -15.11 -1.58 -17.57
N LYS A 81 -15.86 -2.57 -18.10
CA LYS A 81 -17.30 -2.44 -18.37
C LYS A 81 -18.13 -2.32 -17.09
N GLU A 82 -17.82 -3.14 -16.08
CA GLU A 82 -18.54 -3.20 -14.80
C GLU A 82 -18.14 -2.09 -13.82
N SER A 83 -17.01 -1.41 -14.07
CA SER A 83 -16.52 -0.38 -13.15
C SER A 83 -17.45 0.84 -13.10
N GLN A 84 -17.74 1.26 -11.88
CA GLN A 84 -18.51 2.48 -11.58
C GLN A 84 -17.62 3.73 -11.55
N PHE A 85 -16.30 3.56 -11.35
CA PHE A 85 -15.33 4.62 -11.20
C PHE A 85 -14.15 4.42 -12.17
N LEU A 86 -13.55 5.51 -12.64
CA LEU A 86 -12.41 5.47 -13.56
C LEU A 86 -12.68 4.65 -14.84
N LYS A 87 -13.92 4.65 -15.32
CA LYS A 87 -14.35 3.78 -16.43
C LYS A 87 -13.59 4.09 -17.71
N GLU A 88 -13.46 5.36 -18.06
CA GLU A 88 -12.77 5.80 -19.28
C GLU A 88 -11.27 5.48 -19.20
N GLU A 89 -10.66 5.69 -18.03
CA GLU A 89 -9.25 5.43 -17.77
C GLU A 89 -8.94 3.93 -17.79
N LEU A 90 -9.83 3.10 -17.22
CA LEU A 90 -9.73 1.64 -17.28
C LEU A 90 -9.88 1.13 -18.70
N VAL A 91 -10.87 1.62 -19.47
CA VAL A 91 -11.04 1.26 -20.89
C VAL A 91 -9.78 1.63 -21.67
N ALA A 92 -9.27 2.86 -21.51
CA ALA A 92 -8.04 3.29 -22.17
C ALA A 92 -6.81 2.44 -21.78
N ALA A 93 -6.72 2.02 -20.51
CA ALA A 93 -5.65 1.12 -20.06
C ALA A 93 -5.76 -0.28 -20.66
N VAL A 94 -6.97 -0.83 -20.80
CA VAL A 94 -7.20 -2.11 -21.49
C VAL A 94 -6.83 -2.01 -22.98
N GLU A 95 -7.19 -0.92 -23.65
CA GLU A 95 -6.78 -0.68 -25.04
C GLU A 95 -5.26 -0.59 -25.21
N ASP A 96 -4.56 0.05 -24.26
CA ASP A 96 -3.10 0.09 -24.30
C ASP A 96 -2.50 -1.31 -24.09
N VAL A 97 -3.02 -2.11 -23.14
CA VAL A 97 -2.61 -3.51 -22.98
C VAL A 97 -2.84 -4.30 -24.26
N ARG A 98 -3.97 -4.09 -24.96
CA ARG A 98 -4.27 -4.76 -26.23
C ARG A 98 -3.25 -4.40 -27.30
N LYS A 99 -2.96 -3.11 -27.45
CA LYS A 99 -1.95 -2.61 -28.39
C LYS A 99 -0.55 -3.19 -28.10
N GLN A 100 -0.10 -3.16 -26.84
CA GLN A 100 1.19 -3.74 -26.48
C GLN A 100 1.20 -5.27 -26.61
N GLY A 101 0.06 -5.92 -26.38
CA GLY A 101 -0.15 -7.36 -26.54
C GLY A 101 0.07 -7.82 -27.99
N GLU A 102 -0.50 -7.10 -28.95
CA GLU A 102 -0.29 -7.38 -30.39
C GLU A 102 1.18 -7.20 -30.81
N LEU A 103 1.85 -6.17 -30.29
CA LEU A 103 3.29 -5.98 -30.53
C LEU A 103 4.12 -7.14 -29.95
N MET A 104 3.77 -7.61 -28.74
CA MET A 104 4.44 -8.76 -28.11
C MET A 104 4.18 -10.06 -28.87
N LYS A 105 2.94 -10.28 -29.33
CA LYS A 105 2.57 -11.42 -30.18
C LYS A 105 3.40 -11.46 -31.45
N SER A 106 3.46 -10.36 -32.20
CA SER A 106 4.26 -10.27 -33.42
C SER A 106 5.75 -10.49 -33.15
N ALA A 107 6.33 -9.76 -32.17
CA ALA A 107 7.75 -9.84 -31.86
C ALA A 107 8.18 -11.22 -31.33
N SER A 108 7.31 -11.89 -30.56
CA SER A 108 7.57 -13.25 -30.07
C SER A 108 7.45 -14.30 -31.17
N GLY A 109 6.54 -14.13 -32.13
CA GLY A 109 6.44 -14.97 -33.34
C GLY A 109 7.68 -14.85 -34.22
N GLU A 110 8.11 -13.63 -34.55
CA GLU A 110 9.31 -13.40 -35.36
C GLU A 110 10.57 -14.00 -34.71
N PHE A 111 10.70 -13.86 -33.38
CA PHE A 111 11.79 -14.46 -32.61
C PHE A 111 11.68 -16.00 -32.55
N ALA A 112 10.47 -16.56 -32.52
CA ALA A 112 10.29 -18.00 -32.55
C ALA A 112 10.73 -18.63 -33.88
N ASP A 113 10.57 -17.89 -34.99
CA ASP A 113 11.03 -18.31 -36.32
C ASP A 113 12.56 -18.25 -36.47
N ASP A 114 13.22 -17.31 -35.77
CA ASP A 114 14.68 -17.18 -35.76
C ASP A 114 15.21 -16.88 -34.34
N PRO A 115 15.33 -17.92 -33.48
CA PRO A 115 15.72 -17.76 -32.07
C PRO A 115 17.19 -17.36 -31.87
N CYS A 116 18.01 -17.42 -32.92
CA CYS A 116 19.43 -17.06 -32.86
C CYS A 116 19.65 -15.56 -33.17
N SER A 117 18.65 -14.86 -33.69
CA SER A 117 18.73 -13.43 -33.97
C SER A 117 18.70 -12.59 -32.70
N SER A 118 19.82 -11.91 -32.42
CA SER A 118 19.94 -10.94 -31.34
C SER A 118 19.02 -9.72 -31.53
N VAL A 119 18.79 -9.31 -32.77
CA VAL A 119 17.92 -8.18 -33.11
C VAL A 119 16.47 -8.49 -32.78
N LYS A 120 15.95 -9.64 -33.25
CA LYS A 120 14.57 -10.07 -32.98
C LYS A 120 14.34 -10.32 -31.50
N ARG A 121 15.32 -10.90 -30.81
CA ARG A 121 15.31 -11.02 -29.36
C ARG A 121 15.18 -9.64 -28.68
N GLY A 122 15.96 -8.65 -29.12
CA GLY A 122 15.91 -7.29 -28.59
C GLY A 122 14.54 -6.63 -28.79
N THR A 123 13.92 -6.82 -29.96
CA THR A 123 12.57 -6.33 -30.24
C THR A 123 11.52 -7.00 -29.33
N MET A 124 11.57 -8.32 -29.17
CA MET A 124 10.70 -9.05 -28.25
C MET A 124 10.86 -8.56 -26.80
N VAL A 125 12.09 -8.34 -26.33
CA VAL A 125 12.35 -7.83 -24.96
C VAL A 125 11.76 -6.44 -24.75
N ARG A 126 11.85 -5.54 -25.74
CA ARG A 126 11.21 -4.22 -25.68
C ARG A 126 9.68 -4.32 -25.61
N ALA A 127 9.08 -5.17 -26.45
CA ALA A 127 7.64 -5.39 -26.43
C ALA A 127 7.17 -5.98 -25.09
N ALA A 128 7.92 -6.93 -24.52
CA ALA A 128 7.62 -7.52 -23.21
C ALA A 128 7.64 -6.49 -22.07
N ARG A 129 8.60 -5.56 -22.07
CA ARG A 129 8.67 -4.46 -21.09
C ARG A 129 7.49 -3.49 -21.24
N ALA A 130 7.15 -3.13 -22.47
CA ALA A 130 6.01 -2.25 -22.74
C ALA A 130 4.69 -2.88 -22.28
N LEU A 131 4.48 -4.16 -22.57
CA LEU A 131 3.32 -4.91 -22.11
C LEU A 131 3.26 -4.98 -20.58
N LEU A 132 4.38 -5.28 -19.91
CA LEU A 132 4.45 -5.29 -18.45
C LEU A 132 4.08 -3.92 -17.84
N SER A 133 4.54 -2.83 -18.44
CA SER A 133 4.19 -1.47 -18.02
C SER A 133 2.69 -1.19 -18.17
N ALA A 134 2.09 -1.58 -19.31
CA ALA A 134 0.66 -1.41 -19.56
C ALA A 134 -0.20 -2.23 -18.59
N VAL A 135 0.18 -3.50 -18.35
CA VAL A 135 -0.48 -4.40 -17.39
C VAL A 135 -0.40 -3.82 -15.97
N THR A 136 0.78 -3.33 -15.56
CA THR A 136 0.97 -2.70 -14.24
C THR A 136 0.05 -1.50 -14.08
N ARG A 137 -0.02 -0.63 -15.09
CA ARG A 137 -0.91 0.54 -15.08
C ARG A 137 -2.38 0.17 -14.95
N LEU A 138 -2.83 -0.86 -15.68
CA LEU A 138 -4.22 -1.34 -15.58
C LEU A 138 -4.54 -1.84 -14.17
N LEU A 139 -3.65 -2.64 -13.55
CA LEU A 139 -3.87 -3.18 -12.22
C LEU A 139 -3.89 -2.08 -11.14
N ILE A 140 -3.04 -1.06 -11.28
CA ILE A 140 -3.06 0.10 -10.37
C ILE A 140 -4.37 0.88 -10.50
N LEU A 141 -4.84 1.14 -11.74
CA LEU A 141 -6.13 1.80 -11.95
C LEU A 141 -7.31 0.99 -11.39
N ALA A 142 -7.27 -0.34 -11.49
CA ALA A 142 -8.28 -1.20 -10.89
C ALA A 142 -8.27 -1.08 -9.36
N ASP A 143 -7.10 -1.08 -8.72
CA ASP A 143 -6.97 -0.87 -7.27
C ASP A 143 -7.49 0.53 -6.86
N MET A 144 -7.18 1.56 -7.64
CA MET A 144 -7.69 2.91 -7.43
C MET A 144 -9.23 2.97 -7.47
N ALA A 145 -9.86 2.27 -8.41
CA ALA A 145 -11.32 2.19 -8.50
C ALA A 145 -11.94 1.52 -7.26
N ASP A 146 -11.30 0.49 -6.70
CA ASP A 146 -11.72 -0.12 -5.44
C ASP A 146 -11.58 0.83 -4.24
N VAL A 147 -10.50 1.63 -4.19
CA VAL A 147 -10.34 2.69 -3.17
C VAL A 147 -11.44 3.74 -3.31
N TYR A 148 -11.76 4.21 -4.52
CA TYR A 148 -12.88 5.13 -4.74
C TYR A 148 -14.20 4.59 -4.19
N LYS A 149 -14.50 3.31 -4.49
CA LYS A 149 -15.70 2.65 -3.99
C LYS A 149 -15.75 2.62 -2.47
N LEU A 150 -14.61 2.33 -1.82
CA LEU A 150 -14.48 2.37 -0.36
C LEU A 150 -14.73 3.77 0.20
N LEU A 151 -14.16 4.82 -0.42
CA LEU A 151 -14.32 6.20 0.05
C LEU A 151 -15.75 6.72 -0.12
N VAL A 152 -16.45 6.32 -1.19
CA VAL A 152 -17.88 6.65 -1.36
C VAL A 152 -18.71 6.02 -0.25
N GLN A 153 -18.47 4.74 0.06
CA GLN A 153 -19.16 4.07 1.17
C GLN A 153 -18.83 4.72 2.52
N LEU A 154 -17.57 5.13 2.71
CA LEU A 154 -17.13 5.86 3.90
C LEU A 154 -17.87 7.18 4.06
N LYS A 155 -18.11 7.91 2.96
CA LYS A 155 -18.87 9.17 2.97
C LYS A 155 -20.33 8.96 3.33
N VAL A 156 -20.97 7.89 2.85
CA VAL A 156 -22.34 7.51 3.27
C VAL A 156 -22.41 7.30 4.78
N VAL A 157 -21.43 6.61 5.36
CA VAL A 157 -21.34 6.41 6.81
C VAL A 157 -21.10 7.71 7.56
N GLU A 158 -20.18 8.56 7.09
CA GLU A 158 -19.91 9.88 7.70
C GLU A 158 -21.18 10.75 7.77
N ASP A 159 -21.91 10.85 6.66
CA ASP A 159 -23.15 11.62 6.59
C ASP A 159 -24.25 11.00 7.46
N GLY A 160 -24.30 9.67 7.57
CA GLY A 160 -25.21 8.97 8.47
C GLY A 160 -24.88 9.17 9.95
N ILE A 161 -23.61 9.24 10.33
CA ILE A 161 -23.16 9.59 11.69
C ILE A 161 -23.58 11.02 12.03
N LEU A 162 -23.45 11.97 11.10
CA LEU A 162 -23.90 13.34 11.28
C LEU A 162 -25.41 13.43 11.49
N LYS A 163 -26.21 12.70 10.67
CA LYS A 163 -27.67 12.62 10.85
C LYS A 163 -28.05 12.03 12.20
N LEU A 164 -27.38 10.96 12.63
CA LEU A 164 -27.61 10.33 13.93
C LEU A 164 -27.34 11.30 15.09
N ARG A 165 -26.24 12.06 15.03
CA ARG A 165 -25.91 13.08 16.05
C ARG A 165 -26.98 14.17 16.12
N ASN A 166 -27.49 14.60 14.97
CA ASN A 166 -28.38 15.75 14.85
C ASN A 166 -29.87 15.38 14.97
N ALA A 167 -30.20 14.11 15.22
CA ALA A 167 -31.58 13.68 15.42
C ALA A 167 -32.23 14.45 16.57
N GLY A 168 -33.42 15.01 16.32
CA GLY A 168 -34.12 15.90 17.25
C GLY A 168 -35.12 15.21 18.18
N THR A 169 -35.46 13.95 17.90
CA THR A 169 -36.43 13.16 18.69
C THR A 169 -35.94 11.71 18.82
N GLU A 170 -36.40 10.98 19.84
CA GLU A 170 -36.02 9.57 20.03
C GLU A 170 -36.47 8.69 18.86
N GLN A 171 -37.63 9.00 18.27
CA GLN A 171 -38.14 8.31 17.10
C GLN A 171 -37.22 8.51 15.89
N ASP A 172 -36.84 9.75 15.58
CA ASP A 172 -35.91 10.05 14.49
C ASP A 172 -34.54 9.41 14.74
N LEU A 173 -34.03 9.49 15.98
CA LEU A 173 -32.77 8.86 16.38
C LEU A 173 -32.78 7.35 16.09
N GLY A 174 -33.87 6.66 16.45
CA GLY A 174 -34.06 5.24 16.15
C GLY A 174 -34.10 4.94 14.65
N ILE A 175 -34.73 5.80 13.85
CA ILE A 175 -34.77 5.68 12.38
C ILE A 175 -33.37 5.87 11.79
N GLN A 176 -32.65 6.94 12.15
CA GLN A 176 -31.30 7.20 11.65
C GLN A 176 -30.33 6.07 12.03
N TYR A 177 -30.43 5.54 13.24
CA TYR A 177 -29.56 4.44 13.69
C TYR A 177 -29.81 3.14 12.90
N LYS A 178 -31.09 2.77 12.70
CA LYS A 178 -31.47 1.61 11.91
C LYS A 178 -30.98 1.71 10.46
N ALA A 179 -30.98 2.92 9.89
CA ALA A 179 -30.45 3.17 8.55
C ALA A 179 -28.91 3.15 8.51
N LEU A 180 -28.24 3.68 9.52
CA LEU A 180 -26.78 3.76 9.58
C LEU A 180 -26.10 2.40 9.80
N LYS A 181 -26.68 1.55 10.66
CA LYS A 181 -26.05 0.28 11.06
C LYS A 181 -25.62 -0.62 9.89
N PRO A 182 -26.46 -0.92 8.88
CA PRO A 182 -26.03 -1.74 7.74
C PRO A 182 -24.95 -1.08 6.90
N GLU A 183 -24.94 0.25 6.77
CA GLU A 183 -23.92 0.97 6.03
C GLU A 183 -22.55 0.91 6.72
N VAL A 184 -22.53 0.94 8.06
CA VAL A 184 -21.31 0.74 8.87
C VAL A 184 -20.80 -0.69 8.73
N ASP A 185 -21.68 -1.69 8.75
CA ASP A 185 -21.29 -3.10 8.57
C ASP A 185 -20.71 -3.34 7.17
N LYS A 186 -21.34 -2.78 6.13
CA LYS A 186 -20.85 -2.81 4.75
C LYS A 186 -19.48 -2.15 4.62
N LEU A 187 -19.31 -0.94 5.18
CA LEU A 187 -18.02 -0.26 5.21
C LEU A 187 -16.95 -1.11 5.91
N ASN A 188 -17.29 -1.73 7.04
CA ASN A 188 -16.35 -2.56 7.80
C ASN A 188 -15.83 -3.75 6.97
N ILE A 189 -16.71 -4.41 6.21
CA ILE A 189 -16.30 -5.50 5.31
C ILE A 189 -15.35 -4.98 4.23
N MET A 190 -15.66 -3.85 3.60
CA MET A 190 -14.82 -3.26 2.56
C MET A 190 -13.46 -2.82 3.09
N ALA A 191 -13.44 -2.15 4.25
CA ALA A 191 -12.21 -1.73 4.92
C ALA A 191 -11.39 -2.93 5.41
N ALA A 192 -12.02 -4.02 5.88
CA ALA A 192 -11.32 -5.25 6.25
C ALA A 192 -10.55 -5.87 5.08
N LYS A 193 -11.19 -5.93 3.90
CA LYS A 193 -10.54 -6.42 2.67
C LYS A 193 -9.36 -5.53 2.30
N ARG A 194 -9.54 -4.20 2.32
CA ARG A 194 -8.44 -3.27 2.06
C ARG A 194 -7.28 -3.45 3.06
N GLN A 195 -7.57 -3.57 4.35
CA GLN A 195 -6.57 -3.80 5.40
C GLN A 195 -5.74 -5.08 5.16
N GLN A 196 -6.36 -6.15 4.66
CA GLN A 196 -5.64 -7.40 4.39
C GLN A 196 -4.68 -7.27 3.20
N GLU A 197 -5.00 -6.40 2.25
CA GLU A 197 -4.25 -6.23 1.01
C GLU A 197 -3.20 -5.13 1.05
N LEU A 198 -3.30 -4.16 1.96
CA LEU A 198 -2.32 -3.07 2.08
C LEU A 198 -0.91 -3.63 2.33
N LYS A 199 0.08 -3.10 1.61
CA LYS A 199 1.48 -3.50 1.75
C LYS A 199 2.14 -2.91 3.00
N ASP A 200 1.88 -1.63 3.28
CA ASP A 200 2.47 -0.95 4.43
C ASP A 200 1.80 -1.38 5.75
N VAL A 201 2.60 -1.93 6.67
CA VAL A 201 2.13 -2.41 7.97
C VAL A 201 1.53 -1.28 8.82
N GLY A 202 2.11 -0.08 8.76
CA GLY A 202 1.59 1.09 9.48
C GLY A 202 0.18 1.47 9.02
N HIS A 203 -0.06 1.52 7.70
CA HIS A 203 -1.40 1.78 7.16
C HIS A 203 -2.39 0.66 7.50
N ARG A 204 -1.95 -0.60 7.55
CA ARG A 204 -2.79 -1.74 7.99
C ARG A 204 -3.24 -1.56 9.43
N ASP A 205 -2.32 -1.22 10.33
CA ASP A 205 -2.61 -1.05 11.75
C ASP A 205 -3.48 0.17 12.02
N GLN A 206 -3.20 1.30 11.34
CA GLN A 206 -4.04 2.49 11.38
C GLN A 206 -5.47 2.18 10.91
N MET A 207 -5.63 1.45 9.80
CA MET A 207 -6.94 1.02 9.32
C MET A 207 -7.64 0.10 10.32
N ALA A 208 -6.93 -0.84 10.93
CA ALA A 208 -7.47 -1.74 11.95
C ALA A 208 -7.99 -0.97 13.17
N ALA A 209 -7.18 -0.05 13.70
CA ALA A 209 -7.53 0.78 14.84
C ALA A 209 -8.74 1.68 14.55
N ALA A 210 -8.72 2.37 13.40
CA ALA A 210 -9.81 3.26 12.99
C ALA A 210 -11.13 2.49 12.78
N ARG A 211 -11.08 1.30 12.17
CA ARG A 211 -12.23 0.40 12.05
C ARG A 211 -12.79 0.00 13.42
N GLY A 212 -11.91 -0.38 14.36
CA GLY A 212 -12.30 -0.76 15.71
C GLY A 212 -13.01 0.37 16.47
N ILE A 213 -12.46 1.59 16.39
CA ILE A 213 -13.08 2.79 16.98
C ILE A 213 -14.45 3.04 16.35
N LEU A 214 -14.55 2.99 15.01
CA LEU A 214 -15.81 3.23 14.30
C LEU A 214 -16.90 2.26 14.76
N GLN A 215 -16.61 0.95 14.78
CA GLN A 215 -17.58 -0.08 15.17
C GLN A 215 -18.01 0.05 16.63
N LYS A 216 -17.06 0.34 17.53
CA LYS A 216 -17.34 0.51 18.95
C LYS A 216 -18.19 1.76 19.22
N ASN A 217 -17.87 2.87 18.57
CA ASN A 217 -18.42 4.17 18.93
C ASN A 217 -19.77 4.47 18.29
N VAL A 218 -20.16 3.82 17.18
CA VAL A 218 -21.48 4.06 16.57
C VAL A 218 -22.65 3.71 17.51
N PRO A 219 -22.68 2.53 18.18
CA PRO A 219 -23.70 2.24 19.19
C PRO A 219 -23.64 3.19 20.40
N ILE A 220 -22.44 3.59 20.81
CA ILE A 220 -22.26 4.52 21.94
C ILE A 220 -22.83 5.90 21.58
N LEU A 221 -22.60 6.38 20.36
CA LEU A 221 -23.18 7.64 19.87
C LEU A 221 -24.71 7.60 19.91
N TYR A 222 -25.32 6.49 19.52
CA TYR A 222 -26.77 6.31 19.65
C TYR A 222 -27.24 6.48 21.10
N THR A 223 -26.63 5.77 22.05
CA THR A 223 -27.01 5.87 23.47
C THR A 223 -26.74 7.25 24.06
N ALA A 224 -25.64 7.91 23.68
CA ALA A 224 -25.31 9.26 24.13
C ALA A 224 -26.28 10.30 23.56
N SER A 225 -26.67 10.17 22.29
CA SER A 225 -27.71 10.99 21.67
C SER A 225 -29.07 10.79 22.35
N GLN A 226 -29.42 9.55 22.71
CA GLN A 226 -30.65 9.26 23.42
C GLN A 226 -30.68 9.93 24.81
N ALA A 227 -29.59 9.82 25.58
CA ALA A 227 -29.48 10.49 26.87
C ALA A 227 -29.59 12.03 26.77
N CYS A 228 -29.02 12.64 25.72
CA CYS A 228 -29.18 14.07 25.44
C CYS A 228 -30.63 14.49 25.16
N LEU A 229 -31.43 13.62 24.53
CA LEU A 229 -32.84 13.89 24.24
C LEU A 229 -33.70 13.73 25.50
N GLN A 230 -33.38 12.77 26.36
CA GLN A 230 -34.09 12.53 27.63
C GLN A 230 -33.76 13.57 28.70
N HIS A 231 -32.55 14.14 28.65
CA HIS A 231 -32.05 15.12 29.63
C HIS A 231 -31.42 16.35 28.95
N PRO A 232 -32.22 17.22 28.29
CA PRO A 232 -31.72 18.32 27.47
C PRO A 232 -30.90 19.37 28.23
N ASP A 233 -31.12 19.51 29.53
CA ASP A 233 -30.51 20.55 30.37
C ASP A 233 -29.15 20.14 30.96
N VAL A 234 -28.76 18.87 30.83
CA VAL A 234 -27.51 18.35 31.39
C VAL A 234 -26.37 18.52 30.38
N ALA A 235 -25.53 19.52 30.61
CA ALA A 235 -24.39 19.84 29.73
C ALA A 235 -23.39 18.67 29.57
N ALA A 236 -23.21 17.84 30.61
CA ALA A 236 -22.30 16.70 30.58
C ALA A 236 -22.67 15.66 29.51
N TYR A 237 -23.97 15.41 29.26
CA TYR A 237 -24.39 14.48 28.21
C TYR A 237 -24.07 15.01 26.81
N LYS A 238 -24.27 16.31 26.59
CA LYS A 238 -23.91 16.97 25.31
C LYS A 238 -22.40 16.88 25.05
N ALA A 239 -21.59 17.18 26.06
CA ALA A 239 -20.14 17.07 25.98
C ALA A 239 -19.68 15.64 25.68
N ASN A 240 -20.29 14.63 26.32
CA ASN A 240 -20.01 13.23 26.05
C ASN A 240 -20.34 12.85 24.59
N ARG A 241 -21.54 13.21 24.10
CA ARG A 241 -21.95 12.95 22.71
C ARG A 241 -21.00 13.59 21.70
N ASP A 242 -20.60 14.84 21.93
CA ASP A 242 -19.70 15.56 21.03
C ASP A 242 -18.28 14.97 21.03
N LEU A 243 -17.79 14.47 22.18
CA LEU A 243 -16.52 13.74 22.26
C LEU A 243 -16.57 12.43 21.45
N ILE A 244 -17.63 11.64 21.59
CA ILE A 244 -17.82 10.40 20.82
C ILE A 244 -17.91 10.70 19.33
N TYR A 245 -18.63 11.75 18.95
CA TYR A 245 -18.74 12.19 17.57
C TYR A 245 -17.39 12.61 16.99
N LYS A 246 -16.58 13.36 17.74
CA LYS A 246 -15.21 13.73 17.32
C LYS A 246 -14.32 12.50 17.11
N GLN A 247 -14.41 11.49 17.97
CA GLN A 247 -13.67 10.23 17.79
C GLN A 247 -14.12 9.48 16.54
N LEU A 248 -15.44 9.49 16.23
CA LEU A 248 -15.97 8.91 15.00
C LEU A 248 -15.48 9.66 13.74
N GLN A 249 -15.43 10.99 13.77
CA GLN A 249 -14.85 11.79 12.68
C GLN A 249 -13.37 11.44 12.47
N GLN A 250 -12.60 11.34 13.54
CA GLN A 250 -11.19 10.92 13.47
C GLN A 250 -11.04 9.51 12.90
N ALA A 251 -11.92 8.57 13.28
CA ALA A 251 -11.93 7.22 12.73
C ALA A 251 -12.26 7.21 11.23
N VAL A 252 -13.23 8.01 10.79
CA VAL A 252 -13.55 8.19 9.36
C VAL A 252 -12.34 8.74 8.60
N THR A 253 -11.70 9.79 9.11
CA THR A 253 -10.47 10.35 8.51
C THR A 253 -9.34 9.31 8.49
N GLY A 254 -9.16 8.53 9.55
CA GLY A 254 -8.15 7.48 9.64
C GLY A 254 -8.34 6.39 8.58
N ILE A 255 -9.57 5.92 8.38
CA ILE A 255 -9.90 4.94 7.33
C ILE A 255 -9.61 5.55 5.95
N SER A 256 -10.00 6.80 5.70
CA SER A 256 -9.75 7.49 4.42
C SER A 256 -8.26 7.59 4.10
N ASN A 257 -7.46 8.06 5.06
CA ASN A 257 -6.02 8.26 4.89
C ASN A 257 -5.30 6.92 4.66
N ALA A 258 -5.61 5.91 5.47
CA ALA A 258 -5.00 4.59 5.34
C ALA A 258 -5.42 3.88 4.03
N ALA A 259 -6.68 4.04 3.58
CA ALA A 259 -7.14 3.45 2.33
C ALA A 259 -6.39 4.01 1.11
N GLN A 260 -6.13 5.32 1.13
CA GLN A 260 -5.44 6.02 0.07
C GLN A 260 -3.92 5.93 0.17
N ALA A 261 -3.38 5.35 1.26
CA ALA A 261 -1.95 5.33 1.58
C ALA A 261 -1.29 6.71 1.37
N ALA A 262 -2.02 7.78 1.71
CA ALA A 262 -1.50 9.13 1.54
C ALA A 262 -0.21 9.26 2.36
N ALA A 263 0.84 9.84 1.75
CA ALA A 263 2.13 10.05 2.39
C ALA A 263 1.89 10.58 3.81
N SER A 264 2.30 9.77 4.78
CA SER A 264 2.03 10.00 6.20
C SER A 264 2.97 11.07 6.79
N ASP A 265 3.67 11.81 5.93
CA ASP A 265 4.68 12.79 6.32
C ASP A 265 4.10 13.91 7.19
N GLU A 266 2.83 14.28 7.02
CA GLU A 266 2.22 15.35 7.84
C GLU A 266 1.36 14.84 9.01
N ALA A 267 0.91 13.58 8.99
CA ALA A 267 0.04 13.03 10.04
C ALA A 267 0.83 12.39 11.20
N ALA A 268 2.05 11.92 10.95
CA ALA A 268 2.91 11.32 11.97
C ALA A 268 3.48 12.38 12.96
N GLN A 269 3.64 13.64 12.54
CA GLN A 269 4.10 14.72 13.42
C GLN A 269 2.98 15.31 14.30
N GLN A 270 1.70 15.07 13.99
CA GLN A 270 0.57 15.64 14.76
C GLN A 270 -0.03 14.69 15.80
N GLN A 271 0.41 13.43 15.87
CA GLN A 271 0.05 12.53 16.97
C GLN A 271 1.24 12.37 17.92
N GLY A 272 1.43 13.36 18.81
CA GLY A 272 2.32 13.26 19.95
C GLY A 272 1.86 12.20 20.97
N GLY A 273 1.90 10.92 20.60
CA GLY A 273 1.43 9.83 21.45
C GLY A 273 1.99 8.47 21.08
N GLY A 274 2.92 7.96 21.89
CA GLY A 274 3.11 6.53 22.17
C GLY A 274 3.64 5.61 21.07
N GLY A 275 4.09 6.12 19.91
CA GLY A 275 4.55 5.27 18.80
C GLY A 275 5.75 5.77 18.01
N GLU A 276 6.34 6.91 18.40
CA GLU A 276 7.41 7.57 17.65
C GLU A 276 8.65 6.68 17.49
N LEU A 277 9.08 6.01 18.58
CA LEU A 277 10.21 5.09 18.55
C LEU A 277 9.95 3.88 17.63
N ALA A 278 8.73 3.32 17.66
CA ALA A 278 8.35 2.20 16.81
C ALA A 278 8.33 2.60 15.33
N TYR A 279 7.87 3.81 15.02
CA TYR A 279 7.89 4.36 13.68
C TYR A 279 9.33 4.60 13.19
N ALA A 280 10.18 5.21 14.03
CA ALA A 280 11.59 5.45 13.70
C ALA A 280 12.34 4.14 13.41
N LEU A 281 12.11 3.10 14.21
CA LEU A 281 12.65 1.75 13.98
C LEU A 281 12.19 1.16 12.64
N ASN A 282 10.90 1.19 12.34
CA ASN A 282 10.37 0.66 11.08
C ASN A 282 10.87 1.43 9.84
N ASN A 283 11.04 2.75 9.96
CA ASN A 283 11.59 3.56 8.88
C ASN A 283 13.09 3.28 8.66
N PHE A 284 13.84 3.07 9.74
CA PHE A 284 15.25 2.69 9.68
C PHE A 284 15.45 1.33 8.99
N ASP A 285 14.64 0.32 9.35
CA ASP A 285 14.67 -1.02 8.73
C ASP A 285 14.45 -0.96 7.20
N LYS A 286 13.50 -0.15 6.74
CA LYS A 286 13.24 0.05 5.30
C LYS A 286 14.41 0.72 4.55
N GLN A 287 15.21 1.52 5.25
CA GLN A 287 16.30 2.32 4.65
C GLN A 287 17.67 1.63 4.79
N ILE A 288 17.79 0.58 5.59
CA ILE A 288 19.07 -0.11 5.84
C ILE A 288 19.49 -1.00 4.66
N ILE A 289 18.53 -1.49 3.87
CA ILE A 289 18.79 -2.32 2.69
C ILE A 289 19.13 -1.40 1.51
N VAL A 290 20.42 -1.19 1.27
CA VAL A 290 20.93 -0.38 0.15
C VAL A 290 21.49 -1.31 -0.94
N ASP A 291 21.15 -1.03 -2.21
CA ASP A 291 21.77 -1.70 -3.35
C ASP A 291 23.30 -1.42 -3.33
N PRO A 292 24.16 -2.44 -3.23
CA PRO A 292 25.61 -2.28 -3.15
C PRO A 292 26.21 -1.40 -4.26
N SER A 293 25.56 -1.35 -5.43
CA SER A 293 26.01 -0.56 -6.59
C SER A 293 25.72 0.94 -6.47
N THR A 294 24.87 1.35 -5.52
CA THR A 294 24.47 2.76 -5.29
C THR A 294 24.99 3.35 -3.97
N PHE A 295 25.72 2.54 -3.20
CA PHE A 295 26.24 2.95 -1.89
C PHE A 295 27.34 4.01 -2.03
N SER A 296 27.16 5.13 -1.35
CA SER A 296 28.13 6.23 -1.25
C SER A 296 28.42 6.51 0.22
N GLU A 297 29.65 6.23 0.65
CA GLU A 297 30.08 6.34 2.05
C GLU A 297 29.80 7.73 2.65
N GLU A 298 30.23 8.79 1.95
CA GLU A 298 30.09 10.18 2.41
C GLU A 298 28.63 10.60 2.67
N ARG A 299 27.67 9.94 2.04
CA ARG A 299 26.26 10.30 2.12
C ARG A 299 25.44 9.34 2.98
N PHE A 300 25.68 8.04 2.88
CA PHE A 300 24.86 7.02 3.55
C PHE A 300 25.29 6.76 4.98
N ARG A 301 26.60 6.76 5.28
CA ARG A 301 27.11 6.49 6.62
C ARG A 301 26.62 7.53 7.64
N PRO A 302 26.79 8.86 7.42
CA PRO A 302 26.33 9.85 8.37
C PRO A 302 24.81 9.79 8.60
N SER A 303 24.03 9.58 7.53
CA SER A 303 22.56 9.50 7.62
C SER A 303 22.09 8.27 8.41
N LEU A 304 22.72 7.11 8.25
CA LEU A 304 22.35 5.90 8.99
C LEU A 304 22.76 6.01 10.46
N GLU A 305 23.97 6.50 10.75
CA GLU A 305 24.45 6.71 12.11
C GLU A 305 23.57 7.74 12.84
N GLU A 306 23.24 8.87 12.21
CA GLU A 306 22.37 9.91 12.80
C GLU A 306 20.97 9.37 13.12
N ARG A 307 20.36 8.60 12.21
CA ARG A 307 19.04 8.00 12.44
C ARG A 307 19.08 6.96 13.55
N LEU A 308 20.12 6.13 13.60
CA LEU A 308 20.27 5.14 14.66
C LEU A 308 20.45 5.83 16.03
N GLU A 309 21.27 6.87 16.12
CA GLU A 309 21.45 7.61 17.38
C GLU A 309 20.17 8.33 17.83
N SER A 310 19.34 8.81 16.90
CA SER A 310 18.01 9.34 17.21
C SER A 310 17.09 8.27 17.82
N ILE A 311 17.10 7.05 17.27
CA ILE A 311 16.35 5.90 17.82
C ILE A 311 16.87 5.52 19.21
N ILE A 312 18.19 5.44 19.40
CA ILE A 312 18.80 5.11 20.69
C ILE A 312 18.46 6.19 21.72
N SER A 313 18.47 7.46 21.33
CA SER A 313 18.04 8.56 22.20
C SER A 313 16.58 8.41 22.63
N GLY A 314 15.68 8.05 21.70
CA GLY A 314 14.29 7.75 22.02
C GLY A 314 14.11 6.53 22.95
N ALA A 315 14.92 5.48 22.77
CA ALA A 315 14.93 4.31 23.65
C ALA A 315 15.49 4.62 25.05
N ALA A 316 16.49 5.50 25.15
CA ALA A 316 17.05 5.96 26.41
C ALA A 316 16.00 6.68 27.26
N LEU A 317 15.14 7.51 26.66
CA LEU A 317 14.01 8.13 27.38
C LEU A 317 13.07 7.10 28.01
N MET A 318 12.87 5.93 27.38
CA MET A 318 12.10 4.84 27.97
C MET A 318 12.86 4.12 29.09
N ALA A 319 14.17 3.96 28.93
CA ALA A 319 15.05 3.33 29.91
C ALA A 319 15.15 4.16 31.21
N ASP A 320 15.20 5.49 31.06
CA ASP A 320 15.33 6.48 32.15
C ASP A 320 13.98 6.86 32.79
N SER A 321 12.87 6.36 32.25
CA SER A 321 11.55 6.59 32.82
C SER A 321 11.43 6.02 34.23
N SER A 322 10.79 6.77 35.13
CA SER A 322 10.59 6.37 36.53
C SER A 322 9.71 5.12 36.70
N CYS A 323 9.00 4.68 35.66
CA CYS A 323 8.23 3.44 35.66
C CYS A 323 8.99 2.23 35.09
N THR A 324 10.25 2.40 34.67
CA THR A 324 11.09 1.33 34.12
C THR A 324 12.00 0.75 35.19
N ARG A 325 11.82 -0.55 35.47
CA ARG A 325 12.66 -1.30 36.41
C ARG A 325 14.11 -1.39 35.93
N ASP A 326 15.05 -1.43 36.87
CA ASP A 326 16.49 -1.47 36.59
C ASP A 326 16.88 -2.65 35.66
N ASP A 327 16.31 -3.83 35.87
CA ASP A 327 16.56 -5.01 35.03
C ASP A 327 16.12 -4.82 33.57
N ARG A 328 15.08 -4.02 33.33
CA ARG A 328 14.62 -3.66 31.99
C ARG A 328 15.47 -2.52 31.40
N ARG A 329 15.87 -1.55 32.22
CA ARG A 329 16.77 -0.46 31.82
C ARG A 329 18.09 -1.01 31.28
N GLU A 330 18.73 -1.91 32.03
CA GLU A 330 19.98 -2.55 31.63
C GLU A 330 19.85 -3.32 30.30
N ARG A 331 18.74 -4.04 30.11
CA ARG A 331 18.46 -4.72 28.83
C ARG A 331 18.28 -3.75 27.68
N ILE A 332 17.53 -2.65 27.86
CA ILE A 332 17.34 -1.65 26.80
C ILE A 332 18.69 -1.04 26.39
N VAL A 333 19.55 -0.71 27.38
CA VAL A 333 20.89 -0.18 27.11
C VAL A 333 21.77 -1.20 26.39
N ALA A 334 21.74 -2.46 26.81
CA ALA A 334 22.50 -3.54 26.17
C ALA A 334 22.09 -3.73 24.70
N GLU A 335 20.78 -3.75 24.41
CA GLU A 335 20.27 -3.86 23.04
C GLU A 335 20.63 -2.63 22.19
N CYS A 336 20.56 -1.41 22.74
CA CYS A 336 20.99 -0.21 22.01
C CYS A 336 22.47 -0.29 21.60
N ASN A 337 23.33 -0.81 22.49
CA ASN A 337 24.74 -1.02 22.19
C ASN A 337 24.95 -2.14 21.17
N ALA A 338 24.18 -3.23 21.25
CA ALA A 338 24.23 -4.32 20.28
C ALA A 338 23.84 -3.85 18.87
N VAL A 339 22.79 -3.05 18.73
CA VAL A 339 22.36 -2.49 17.44
C VAL A 339 23.41 -1.51 16.89
N ARG A 340 24.03 -0.69 17.74
CA ARG A 340 25.15 0.17 17.33
C ARG A 340 26.32 -0.65 16.77
N GLN A 341 26.68 -1.74 17.44
CA GLN A 341 27.74 -2.63 16.97
C GLN A 341 27.35 -3.31 15.63
N ALA A 342 26.13 -3.81 15.52
CA ALA A 342 25.65 -4.44 14.29
C ALA A 342 25.67 -3.49 13.08
N LEU A 343 25.35 -2.20 13.27
CA LEU A 343 25.46 -1.21 12.20
C LEU A 343 26.92 -1.00 11.78
N GLN A 344 27.86 -0.94 12.73
CA GLN A 344 29.29 -0.79 12.42
C GLN A 344 29.84 -2.02 11.69
N ASP A 345 29.41 -3.22 12.08
CA ASP A 345 29.78 -4.47 11.40
C ASP A 345 29.24 -4.48 9.96
N LEU A 346 27.96 -4.10 9.76
CA LEU A 346 27.33 -3.99 8.45
C LEU A 346 28.04 -2.98 7.54
N LEU A 347 28.33 -1.78 8.05
CA LEU A 347 29.09 -0.76 7.32
C LEU A 347 30.48 -1.28 6.94
N SER A 348 31.11 -2.06 7.83
CA SER A 348 32.40 -2.70 7.56
C SER A 348 32.35 -3.74 6.44
N GLU A 349 31.29 -4.54 6.37
CA GLU A 349 31.08 -5.48 5.26
C GLU A 349 30.86 -4.76 3.92
N TYR A 350 30.09 -3.67 3.91
CA TYR A 350 29.92 -2.85 2.71
C TYR A 350 31.26 -2.27 2.23
N MET A 351 32.13 -1.81 3.14
CA MET A 351 33.47 -1.32 2.83
C MET A 351 34.41 -2.43 2.29
N GLY A 352 34.32 -3.65 2.85
CA GLY A 352 35.08 -4.81 2.38
C GLY A 352 34.74 -5.22 0.95
N ASN A 353 33.47 -5.12 0.56
CA ASN A 353 33.00 -5.51 -0.77
C ASN A 353 33.35 -4.47 -1.86
N VAL A 354 33.34 -3.17 -1.55
CA VAL A 354 33.75 -2.11 -2.49
C VAL A 354 35.26 -2.17 -2.77
N SER A 355 36.08 -2.41 -1.75
CA SER A 355 37.54 -2.52 -1.90
C SER A 355 37.98 -3.78 -2.65
N ALA A 356 37.33 -4.92 -2.43
CA ALA A 356 37.57 -6.14 -3.21
C ALA A 356 37.20 -5.99 -4.70
N SER A 357 36.16 -5.21 -5.01
CA SER A 357 35.73 -4.92 -6.37
C SER A 357 36.69 -4.01 -7.14
N CYS A 358 37.37 -3.08 -6.44
CA CYS A 358 38.35 -2.17 -7.03
C CYS A 358 39.73 -2.81 -7.22
N SER A 359 40.04 -3.86 -6.46
CA SER A 359 41.32 -4.59 -6.52
C SER A 359 41.41 -5.62 -7.65
N ALA A 360 40.30 -5.84 -8.37
CA ALA A 360 40.19 -6.81 -9.47
C ALA A 360 40.25 -6.16 -10.87
N CYS A 361 40.63 -4.88 -10.96
CA CYS A 361 40.85 -4.14 -12.21
C CYS A 361 42.33 -4.03 -12.57
#